data_AF-A0A2N8PHF1-F1
#
_entry.id   AF-A0A2N8PHF1-F1
#
_cell.length_a   1.000
_cell.length_b   1.000
_cell.length_c   1.000
_cell.angle_alpha   90.00
_cell.angle_beta   90.00
_cell.angle_gamma   90.00
#
_symmetry.space_group_name_H-M   'P 1'
#
loop_
_entity.id
_entity.type
_entity.pdbx_description
1 polymer ?
#
loop_
_entity_poly.entity_id
_entity_poly.type
_entity_poly.pdbx_seq_one_letter_code
_entity_poly.pdbx_strand_id
1 'polypeptide(L)'
;MNRYRSYGTAGDRSDPAHANFRYRVINRYSPDGEVPASAVWDPAPVDGAASAVAEGSDMTLCVLPDGVLAVSACPDNTTLIAPDLSRVIATYRSHDQRPFKEYEPGDAYASSLSVMPSGRLLCSVSEYGVWRYGSPLTNIVGVADGALTAASRPQITAIASLDPEPARRSEVDLRPHVAHQGTPIGLANRPRPALTELVASEDRLSGWDDSRLGRPAVMADDLFVVPFFAKTFRGGSRGQPFTFALVTDRGEMTGRLHGLHEWRDSPFTGFCFNVTADARRGHAFHLNRYGLYAWNRAGMLRARLDTESKTFKPLTHFTLHSCSPTGELLLIHNKQHLILRISVPDDLTELAATVEEALRTYARQRTALKKQAPPVNWHWTQTAILHRL
;
A
#
# COMPACT_ATOMS: atom_id res chain seq x y z
N MET A 1 8.83 4.53 -5.62
CA MET A 1 10.18 4.10 -6.05
C MET A 1 11.21 4.81 -5.17
N ASN A 2 11.51 4.24 -4.00
CA ASN A 2 12.57 4.77 -3.16
C ASN A 2 13.93 4.40 -3.76
N ARG A 3 14.57 5.38 -4.42
CA ARG A 3 15.98 5.30 -4.82
C ARG A 3 16.86 5.43 -3.58
N TYR A 4 17.00 4.35 -2.82
CA TYR A 4 18.26 4.12 -2.11
C TYR A 4 19.26 3.62 -3.15
N ARG A 5 20.09 4.52 -3.69
CA ARG A 5 21.34 4.15 -4.33
C ARG A 5 22.23 3.55 -3.24
N SER A 6 22.31 2.23 -3.17
CA SER A 6 23.39 1.55 -2.48
C SER A 6 24.68 1.89 -3.22
N TYR A 7 25.59 2.56 -2.52
CA TYR A 7 26.96 2.69 -2.97
C TYR A 7 27.64 1.33 -2.86
N GLY A 8 28.16 0.83 -3.99
CA GLY A 8 29.19 -0.20 -4.02
C GLY A 8 28.72 -1.64 -4.00
N THR A 9 28.62 -2.27 -5.17
CA THR A 9 29.50 -3.36 -5.62
C THR A 9 29.06 -3.79 -7.02
N ALA A 10 30.00 -3.83 -7.96
CA ALA A 10 29.77 -4.22 -9.35
C ALA A 10 29.32 -5.70 -9.52
N GLY A 11 29.14 -6.44 -8.43
CA GLY A 11 28.67 -7.84 -8.40
C GLY A 11 27.18 -8.02 -8.08
N ASP A 12 26.44 -6.96 -7.70
CA ASP A 12 25.06 -7.06 -7.19
C ASP A 12 23.96 -6.80 -8.26
N ARG A 13 24.38 -6.69 -9.53
CA ARG A 13 23.46 -6.40 -10.66
C ARG A 13 22.61 -7.61 -11.09
N SER A 14 22.85 -8.80 -10.54
CA SER A 14 22.17 -10.05 -10.90
C SER A 14 21.29 -10.63 -9.79
N ASP A 15 21.25 -10.06 -8.57
CA ASP A 15 20.28 -10.51 -7.56
C ASP A 15 18.88 -10.11 -8.04
N PRO A 16 17.94 -11.05 -8.28
CA PRO A 16 16.58 -10.73 -8.72
C PRO A 16 15.82 -9.83 -7.72
N ALA A 17 16.26 -9.74 -6.46
CA ALA A 17 15.74 -8.77 -5.50
C ALA A 17 16.12 -7.31 -5.82
N HIS A 18 17.19 -7.08 -6.60
CA HIS A 18 17.75 -5.76 -6.93
C HIS A 18 17.81 -5.46 -8.43
N ALA A 19 17.81 -6.51 -9.27
CA ALA A 19 17.80 -6.43 -10.72
C ALA A 19 16.40 -6.05 -11.22
N ASN A 20 16.11 -4.75 -11.24
CA ASN A 20 14.85 -4.24 -11.75
C ASN A 20 14.84 -4.24 -13.28
N PHE A 21 13.83 -4.89 -13.86
CA PHE A 21 13.42 -4.60 -15.22
C PHE A 21 12.97 -3.14 -15.32
N ARG A 22 13.29 -2.47 -16.44
CA ARG A 22 12.87 -1.08 -16.65
C ARG A 22 11.35 -0.96 -16.80
N TYR A 23 10.68 -2.03 -17.21
CA TYR A 23 9.24 -2.11 -17.40
C TYR A 23 8.51 -2.62 -16.16
N ARG A 24 7.21 -2.39 -16.12
CA ARG A 24 6.29 -2.96 -15.12
C ARG A 24 5.34 -3.94 -15.78
N VAL A 25 4.91 -4.93 -15.00
CA VAL A 25 4.02 -6.00 -15.48
C VAL A 25 2.85 -6.17 -14.53
N ILE A 26 1.65 -6.32 -15.08
CA ILE A 26 0.48 -6.87 -14.39
C ILE A 26 0.17 -8.21 -15.04
N ASN A 27 0.05 -9.27 -14.23
CA ASN A 27 -0.38 -10.58 -14.68
C ASN A 27 -1.75 -10.88 -14.07
N ARG A 28 -2.69 -11.31 -14.91
CA ARG A 28 -3.98 -11.84 -14.44
C ARG A 28 -3.87 -13.35 -14.39
N TYR A 29 -4.05 -13.92 -13.20
CA TYR A 29 -4.04 -15.37 -12.99
C TYR A 29 -5.47 -15.90 -12.93
N SER A 30 -5.73 -17.05 -13.54
CA SER A 30 -6.95 -17.85 -13.29
C SER A 30 -6.83 -18.63 -11.97
N PRO A 31 -7.92 -19.20 -11.44
CA PRO A 31 -7.90 -19.91 -10.15
C PRO A 31 -6.94 -21.11 -10.09
N ASP A 32 -6.64 -21.72 -11.22
CA ASP A 32 -5.68 -22.83 -11.39
C ASP A 32 -4.21 -22.36 -11.51
N GLY A 33 -3.98 -21.05 -11.63
CA GLY A 33 -2.64 -20.45 -11.70
C GLY A 33 -2.12 -20.21 -13.12
N GLU A 34 -2.92 -20.46 -14.16
CA GLU A 34 -2.58 -20.06 -15.53
C GLU A 34 -2.67 -18.54 -15.69
N VAL A 35 -1.94 -17.99 -16.67
CA VAL A 35 -1.94 -16.54 -16.95
C VAL A 35 -2.60 -16.24 -18.28
N PRO A 36 -3.93 -16.02 -18.29
CA PRO A 36 -4.65 -15.67 -19.52
C PRO A 36 -4.18 -14.36 -20.16
N ALA A 37 -3.71 -13.39 -19.36
CA ALA A 37 -3.28 -12.09 -19.88
C ALA A 37 -2.19 -11.47 -19.00
N SER A 38 -1.28 -10.77 -19.66
CA SER A 38 -0.25 -9.92 -19.07
C SER A 38 -0.30 -8.55 -19.75
N ALA A 39 -0.15 -7.48 -18.97
CA ALA A 39 0.11 -6.14 -19.48
C ALA A 39 1.50 -5.68 -19.06
N VAL A 40 2.21 -5.03 -19.99
CA VAL A 40 3.52 -4.44 -19.74
C VAL A 40 3.52 -2.97 -20.16
N TRP A 41 4.19 -2.13 -19.39
CA TRP A 41 4.44 -0.74 -19.76
C TRP A 41 5.83 -0.27 -19.30
N ASP A 42 6.40 0.70 -20.02
CA ASP A 42 7.68 1.31 -19.66
C ASP A 42 7.43 2.70 -19.02
N PRO A 43 7.83 2.92 -17.76
CA PRO A 43 7.75 4.22 -17.10
C PRO A 43 8.67 5.29 -17.71
N ALA A 44 9.68 4.91 -18.50
CA ALA A 44 10.64 5.82 -19.11
C ALA A 44 11.14 5.28 -20.47
N PRO A 45 10.26 5.28 -21.50
CA PRO A 45 10.59 4.73 -22.81
C PRO A 45 11.69 5.56 -23.48
N VAL A 46 12.56 4.85 -24.20
CA VAL A 46 13.78 5.39 -24.83
C VAL A 46 13.45 6.48 -25.86
N ASP A 47 12.28 6.40 -26.48
CA ASP A 47 11.86 7.30 -27.57
C ASP A 47 11.02 8.49 -27.09
N GLY A 48 10.85 8.66 -25.77
CA GLY A 48 10.14 9.80 -25.18
C GLY A 48 8.61 9.77 -25.28
N ALA A 49 8.01 8.73 -25.86
CA ALA A 49 6.56 8.56 -25.89
C ALA A 49 5.99 8.38 -24.47
N ALA A 50 5.07 9.20 -24.00
CA ALA A 50 4.51 9.02 -22.66
C ALA A 50 3.72 7.69 -22.57
N SER A 51 3.97 6.87 -21.53
CA SER A 51 3.12 5.69 -21.25
C SER A 51 1.67 6.12 -21.03
N ALA A 52 0.70 5.29 -21.43
CA ALA A 52 -0.71 5.56 -21.16
C ALA A 52 -1.02 5.45 -19.65
N VAL A 53 -0.26 4.62 -18.93
CA VAL A 53 -0.31 4.48 -17.47
C VAL A 53 0.40 5.66 -16.81
N ALA A 54 -0.30 6.34 -15.90
CA ALA A 54 0.28 7.44 -15.15
C ALA A 54 1.32 6.93 -14.15
N GLU A 55 2.47 7.60 -14.13
CA GLU A 55 3.63 7.20 -13.36
C GLU A 55 3.76 7.99 -12.05
N GLY A 56 4.33 7.35 -11.03
CA GLY A 56 4.55 7.97 -9.74
C GLY A 56 5.41 7.13 -8.79
N SER A 57 5.61 7.65 -7.58
CA SER A 57 6.13 6.85 -6.47
C SER A 57 5.02 5.96 -5.89
N ASP A 58 5.45 4.87 -5.26
CA ASP A 58 4.61 4.01 -4.43
C ASP A 58 3.31 3.54 -5.10
N MET A 59 3.48 3.03 -6.32
CA MET A 59 2.43 2.42 -7.13
C MET A 59 1.65 1.37 -6.35
N THR A 60 0.34 1.43 -6.44
CA THR A 60 -0.59 0.46 -5.86
C THR A 60 -1.54 -0.06 -6.94
N LEU A 61 -2.07 -1.25 -6.71
CA LEU A 61 -3.07 -1.88 -7.57
C LEU A 61 -4.31 -2.17 -6.72
N CYS A 62 -5.48 -1.91 -7.29
CA CYS A 62 -6.78 -2.27 -6.75
C CYS A 62 -7.66 -2.85 -7.86
N VAL A 63 -8.41 -3.89 -7.56
CA VAL A 63 -9.47 -4.41 -8.45
C VAL A 63 -10.79 -3.76 -8.01
N LEU A 64 -11.43 -3.03 -8.90
CA LEU A 64 -12.73 -2.38 -8.66
C LEU A 64 -13.87 -3.42 -8.71
N PRO A 65 -15.08 -3.10 -8.18
CA PRO A 65 -16.19 -4.04 -8.13
C PRO A 65 -16.63 -4.62 -9.48
N ASP A 66 -16.44 -3.87 -10.57
CA ASP A 66 -16.73 -4.28 -11.96
C ASP A 66 -15.58 -5.06 -12.62
N GLY A 67 -14.49 -5.31 -11.89
CA GLY A 67 -13.31 -6.01 -12.36
C GLY A 67 -12.28 -5.13 -13.09
N VAL A 68 -12.56 -3.83 -13.27
CA VAL A 68 -11.58 -2.85 -13.78
C VAL A 68 -10.42 -2.76 -12.79
N LEU A 69 -9.21 -2.59 -13.31
CA LEU A 69 -8.02 -2.40 -12.48
C LEU A 69 -7.72 -0.92 -12.32
N ALA A 70 -7.59 -0.47 -11.08
CA ALA A 70 -7.08 0.86 -10.77
C ALA A 70 -5.62 0.76 -10.34
N VAL A 71 -4.74 1.35 -11.14
CA VAL A 71 -3.32 1.52 -10.84
C VAL A 71 -3.12 2.95 -10.34
N SER A 72 -2.81 3.12 -9.06
CA SER A 72 -2.66 4.43 -8.44
C SER A 72 -1.21 4.68 -8.02
N ALA A 73 -0.77 5.93 -8.03
CA ALA A 73 0.57 6.31 -7.64
C ALA A 73 0.61 7.71 -7.04
N CYS A 74 1.56 7.95 -6.14
CA CYS A 74 1.83 9.29 -5.65
C CYS A 74 2.61 10.11 -6.70
N PRO A 75 2.23 11.37 -6.99
CA PRO A 75 1.05 12.07 -6.46
C PRO A 75 -0.22 11.83 -7.24
N ASP A 76 -1.26 11.36 -6.54
CA ASP A 76 -2.67 11.30 -6.96
C ASP A 76 -2.99 10.86 -8.39
N ASN A 77 -2.08 10.10 -8.99
CA ASN A 77 -2.21 9.52 -10.30
C ASN A 77 -3.06 8.26 -10.18
N THR A 78 -4.06 8.09 -11.04
CA THR A 78 -4.85 6.87 -11.12
C THR A 78 -5.16 6.52 -12.57
N THR A 79 -4.75 5.34 -13.01
CA THR A 79 -5.07 4.79 -14.33
C THR A 79 -6.03 3.61 -14.18
N LEU A 80 -7.12 3.65 -14.94
CA LEU A 80 -8.08 2.55 -15.07
C LEU A 80 -7.70 1.69 -16.27
N ILE A 81 -7.57 0.37 -16.06
CA ILE A 81 -7.19 -0.62 -17.07
C ILE A 81 -8.31 -1.64 -17.18
N ALA A 82 -8.63 -2.04 -18.41
CA ALA A 82 -9.67 -3.03 -18.67
C ALA A 82 -9.38 -4.37 -17.95
N PRO A 83 -10.43 -5.13 -17.54
CA PRO A 83 -10.25 -6.38 -16.81
C PRO A 83 -9.36 -7.38 -17.56
N ASP A 84 -9.48 -7.45 -18.88
CA ASP A 84 -8.68 -8.32 -19.76
C ASP A 84 -7.26 -7.80 -20.02
N LEU A 85 -6.86 -6.69 -19.39
CA LEU A 85 -5.58 -6.00 -19.56
C LEU A 85 -5.34 -5.42 -20.97
N SER A 86 -6.34 -5.42 -21.84
CA SER A 86 -6.16 -5.09 -23.26
C SER A 86 -5.90 -3.62 -23.55
N ARG A 87 -6.37 -2.72 -22.67
CA ARG A 87 -6.29 -1.27 -22.87
C ARG A 87 -6.42 -0.48 -21.59
N VAL A 88 -5.86 0.73 -21.61
CA VAL A 88 -6.20 1.80 -20.66
C VAL A 88 -7.58 2.35 -21.00
N ILE A 89 -8.45 2.46 -19.98
CA ILE A 89 -9.82 2.97 -20.07
C ILE A 89 -9.85 4.48 -19.79
N ALA A 90 -9.13 4.92 -18.76
CA ALA A 90 -9.03 6.33 -18.37
C ALA A 90 -7.75 6.55 -17.57
N THR A 91 -7.24 7.77 -17.57
CA THR A 91 -6.09 8.15 -16.76
C THR A 91 -6.29 9.53 -16.15
N TYR A 92 -6.30 9.56 -14.83
CA TYR A 92 -6.38 10.75 -13.98
C TYR A 92 -4.95 11.13 -13.55
N ARG A 93 -4.42 12.24 -14.07
CA ARG A 93 -3.03 12.65 -13.82
C ARG A 93 -2.96 13.84 -12.91
N SER A 94 -2.11 13.74 -11.90
CA SER A 94 -1.56 14.91 -11.25
C SER A 94 -0.39 15.45 -12.06
N HIS A 95 -0.39 16.76 -12.28
CA HIS A 95 0.76 17.48 -12.82
C HIS A 95 1.67 18.04 -11.71
N ASP A 96 1.46 17.58 -10.47
CA ASP A 96 2.23 17.89 -9.27
C ASP A 96 3.65 17.29 -9.32
N GLN A 97 4.48 17.74 -10.27
CA GLN A 97 5.85 17.23 -10.46
C GLN A 97 6.94 18.15 -9.89
N ARG A 98 6.62 19.04 -8.96
CA ARG A 98 7.39 20.29 -8.86
C ARG A 98 7.97 20.53 -7.46
N PRO A 99 9.27 20.30 -7.25
CA PRO A 99 10.12 21.29 -6.61
C PRO A 99 10.35 22.43 -7.62
N PHE A 100 9.98 23.67 -7.26
CA PHE A 100 10.36 24.91 -7.98
C PHE A 100 9.66 25.24 -9.30
N LYS A 101 8.46 24.73 -9.54
CA LYS A 101 7.64 25.16 -10.67
C LYS A 101 6.20 25.42 -10.19
N GLU A 102 5.45 26.27 -10.89
CA GLU A 102 4.06 26.66 -10.54
C GLU A 102 3.12 25.44 -10.51
N TYR A 103 2.17 25.39 -9.59
CA TYR A 103 1.12 24.37 -9.59
C TYR A 103 0.33 24.44 -10.91
N GLU A 104 0.19 23.30 -11.59
CA GLU A 104 -0.67 23.17 -12.76
C GLU A 104 -1.87 22.31 -12.35
N PRO A 105 -3.11 22.83 -12.40
CA PRO A 105 -4.30 22.06 -12.10
C PRO A 105 -4.35 20.80 -12.97
N GLY A 106 -4.20 19.63 -12.35
CA GLY A 106 -4.33 18.33 -13.00
C GLY A 106 -5.67 17.68 -12.72
N ASP A 107 -6.02 16.70 -13.55
CA ASP A 107 -7.21 15.88 -13.37
C ASP A 107 -6.91 14.69 -12.42
N ALA A 108 -6.32 14.98 -11.26
CA ALA A 108 -5.88 13.98 -10.29
C ALA A 108 -7.05 13.30 -9.57
N TYR A 109 -6.80 12.16 -8.89
CA TYR A 109 -7.82 11.50 -8.08
C TYR A 109 -7.32 11.00 -6.73
N ALA A 110 -6.46 9.98 -6.70
CA ALA A 110 -5.98 9.38 -5.46
C ALA A 110 -4.60 8.74 -5.64
N SER A 111 -3.76 8.82 -4.60
CA SER A 111 -2.43 8.21 -4.57
C SER A 111 -2.50 6.71 -4.32
N SER A 112 -3.54 6.26 -3.62
CA SER A 112 -3.84 4.83 -3.44
C SER A 112 -5.33 4.60 -3.23
N LEU A 113 -5.81 3.42 -3.65
CA LEU A 113 -7.19 2.98 -3.53
C LEU A 113 -7.28 1.59 -2.91
N SER A 114 -8.36 1.35 -2.16
CA SER A 114 -8.80 0.02 -1.73
C SER A 114 -10.33 -0.05 -1.77
N VAL A 115 -10.87 -1.18 -2.23
CA VAL A 115 -12.32 -1.42 -2.22
C VAL A 115 -12.75 -1.92 -0.85
N MET A 116 -13.81 -1.32 -0.32
CA MET A 116 -14.47 -1.74 0.90
C MET A 116 -15.55 -2.81 0.60
N PRO A 117 -15.99 -3.63 1.56
CA PRO A 117 -17.00 -4.67 1.31
C PRO A 117 -18.29 -4.17 0.64
N SER A 118 -18.72 -2.95 0.96
CA SER A 118 -19.87 -2.28 0.34
C SER A 118 -19.67 -1.86 -1.13
N GLY A 119 -18.44 -1.93 -1.65
CA GLY A 119 -18.07 -1.39 -2.95
C GLY A 119 -17.63 0.09 -2.92
N ARG A 120 -17.73 0.76 -1.77
CA ARG A 120 -17.13 2.08 -1.53
C ARG A 120 -15.61 2.02 -1.65
N LEU A 121 -14.97 3.17 -1.83
CA LEU A 121 -13.52 3.26 -1.98
C LEU A 121 -12.88 3.94 -0.77
N LEU A 122 -11.88 3.32 -0.17
CA LEU A 122 -10.94 3.95 0.74
C LEU A 122 -9.78 4.54 -0.08
N CYS A 123 -9.60 5.85 0.04
CA CYS A 123 -8.67 6.63 -0.76
C CYS A 123 -7.61 7.28 0.14
N SER A 124 -6.38 7.37 -0.38
CA SER A 124 -5.36 8.27 0.17
C SER A 124 -4.99 9.33 -0.85
N VAL A 125 -4.87 10.58 -0.40
CA VAL A 125 -4.60 11.75 -1.26
C VAL A 125 -3.37 12.49 -0.75
N SER A 126 -2.56 12.97 -1.69
CA SER A 126 -1.33 13.70 -1.41
C SER A 126 -1.53 15.22 -1.36
N GLU A 127 -0.77 15.90 -0.51
CA GLU A 127 -0.74 17.34 -0.41
C GLU A 127 0.72 17.83 -0.44
N TYR A 128 0.91 19.05 -0.95
CA TYR A 128 2.17 19.77 -0.77
C TYR A 128 2.23 20.39 0.62
N GLY A 129 3.45 20.61 1.11
CA GLY A 129 3.67 21.32 2.37
C GLY A 129 3.59 20.46 3.62
N VAL A 130 3.21 19.19 3.50
CA VAL A 130 3.10 18.23 4.62
C VAL A 130 4.43 18.09 5.36
N TRP A 131 5.54 18.10 4.62
CA TRP A 131 6.86 18.30 5.20
C TRP A 131 7.64 19.34 4.42
N ARG A 132 7.85 20.51 5.06
CA ARG A 132 8.61 21.64 4.49
C ARG A 132 8.20 21.93 3.04
N TYR A 133 9.16 22.41 2.24
CA TYR A 133 8.99 22.63 0.81
C TYR A 133 9.61 21.46 0.05
N GLY A 134 8.79 20.70 -0.66
CA GLY A 134 9.22 19.51 -1.36
C GLY A 134 8.05 18.68 -1.86
N SER A 135 8.37 17.60 -2.59
CA SER A 135 7.45 16.69 -3.28
C SER A 135 6.14 16.43 -2.52
N PRO A 136 5.02 16.25 -3.23
CA PRO A 136 3.73 15.95 -2.61
C PRO A 136 3.82 14.66 -1.79
N LEU A 137 3.31 14.71 -0.55
CA LEU A 137 3.25 13.57 0.37
C LEU A 137 1.80 13.24 0.69
N THR A 138 1.51 11.95 0.90
CA THR A 138 0.19 11.52 1.31
C THR A 138 -0.17 12.11 2.68
N ASN A 139 -1.28 12.86 2.73
CA ASN A 139 -1.75 13.54 3.94
C ASN A 139 -3.17 13.11 4.33
N ILE A 140 -4.04 12.92 3.36
CA ILE A 140 -5.48 12.78 3.58
C ILE A 140 -5.90 11.33 3.38
N VAL A 141 -6.69 10.82 4.32
CA VAL A 141 -7.49 9.60 4.13
C VAL A 141 -8.93 10.03 3.91
N GLY A 142 -9.58 9.45 2.91
CA GLY A 142 -10.97 9.74 2.59
C GLY A 142 -11.72 8.52 2.10
N VAL A 143 -13.04 8.63 2.06
CA VAL A 143 -13.93 7.61 1.51
C VAL A 143 -14.72 8.20 0.34
N ALA A 144 -14.82 7.46 -0.75
CA ALA A 144 -15.65 7.85 -1.88
C ALA A 144 -16.84 6.91 -2.01
N ASP A 145 -18.03 7.51 -2.11
CA ASP A 145 -19.27 6.81 -2.37
C ASP A 145 -19.53 6.79 -3.89
N GLY A 146 -19.74 5.61 -4.44
CA GLY A 146 -19.97 5.41 -5.88
C GLY A 146 -18.82 4.75 -6.62
N ALA A 147 -19.09 4.36 -7.86
CA ALA A 147 -18.14 3.63 -8.68
C ALA A 147 -17.16 4.59 -9.40
N LEU A 148 -15.86 4.30 -9.29
CA LEU A 148 -14.85 4.94 -10.12
C LEU A 148 -14.86 4.29 -11.52
N THR A 149 -15.17 5.08 -12.55
CA THR A 149 -15.25 4.64 -13.94
C THR A 149 -14.71 5.74 -14.86
N ALA A 150 -14.46 5.45 -16.15
CA ALA A 150 -14.07 6.49 -17.11
C ALA A 150 -15.01 7.72 -17.13
N ALA A 151 -16.30 7.50 -16.93
CA ALA A 151 -17.33 8.54 -17.01
C ALA A 151 -17.70 9.15 -15.65
N SER A 152 -17.32 8.51 -14.54
CA SER A 152 -17.72 8.92 -13.19
C SER A 152 -16.54 8.84 -12.24
N ARG A 153 -16.21 9.98 -11.66
CA ARG A 153 -15.20 10.11 -10.60
C ARG A 153 -15.92 10.56 -9.32
N PRO A 154 -16.20 9.64 -8.39
CA PRO A 154 -16.93 10.00 -7.18
C PRO A 154 -16.10 10.97 -6.32
N GLN A 155 -16.77 11.86 -5.59
CA GLN A 155 -16.08 12.78 -4.69
C GLN A 155 -15.54 12.02 -3.49
N ILE A 156 -14.30 12.32 -3.10
CA ILE A 156 -13.67 11.76 -1.91
C ILE A 156 -14.05 12.63 -0.71
N THR A 157 -14.72 12.05 0.29
CA THR A 157 -14.97 12.71 1.57
C THR A 157 -13.79 12.45 2.51
N ALA A 158 -13.07 13.50 2.89
CA ALA A 158 -11.94 13.40 3.80
C ALA A 158 -12.39 13.07 5.23
N ILE A 159 -11.81 12.02 5.80
CA ILE A 159 -12.11 11.51 7.14
C ILE A 159 -10.95 11.72 8.12
N ALA A 160 -9.70 11.74 7.64
CA ALA A 160 -8.54 12.01 8.49
C ALA A 160 -7.46 12.77 7.71
N SER A 161 -6.66 13.55 8.44
CA SER A 161 -5.42 14.14 7.95
C SER A 161 -4.25 13.76 8.83
N LEU A 162 -3.08 13.52 8.26
CA LEU A 162 -1.84 13.29 9.00
C LEU A 162 -1.35 14.58 9.64
N ASP A 163 -1.13 15.59 8.81
CA ASP A 163 -0.65 16.91 9.16
C ASP A 163 -1.79 17.95 9.04
N PRO A 164 -2.05 18.71 10.12
CA PRO A 164 -3.13 19.68 10.15
C PRO A 164 -2.83 21.01 9.44
N GLU A 165 -1.55 21.32 9.19
CA GLU A 165 -1.12 22.64 8.71
C GLU A 165 0.00 22.51 7.66
N PRO A 166 -0.27 21.90 6.49
CA PRO A 166 0.73 21.83 5.42
C PRO A 166 1.20 23.23 5.03
N ALA A 167 2.52 23.42 5.03
CA ALA A 167 3.13 24.73 4.84
C ALA A 167 2.87 25.30 3.44
N ARG A 168 2.73 26.64 3.37
CA ARG A 168 2.68 27.42 2.11
C ARG A 168 1.54 27.05 1.17
N ARG A 169 0.44 26.51 1.70
CA ARG A 169 -0.78 26.29 0.92
C ARG A 169 -1.54 27.60 0.69
N SER A 170 -2.16 27.66 -0.47
CA SER A 170 -3.03 28.74 -0.94
C SER A 170 -4.29 28.16 -1.59
N GLU A 171 -5.19 29.02 -2.06
CA GLU A 171 -6.41 28.59 -2.76
C GLU A 171 -6.14 27.78 -4.03
N VAL A 172 -5.00 27.99 -4.69
CA VAL A 172 -4.64 27.22 -5.89
C VAL A 172 -4.36 25.74 -5.59
N ASP A 173 -4.05 25.42 -4.33
CA ASP A 173 -3.76 24.05 -3.89
C ASP A 173 -5.04 23.28 -3.50
N LEU A 174 -6.23 23.89 -3.62
CA LEU A 174 -7.50 23.22 -3.30
C LEU A 174 -7.79 22.10 -4.29
N ARG A 175 -8.22 20.95 -3.78
CA ARG A 175 -8.53 19.76 -4.59
C ARG A 175 -10.05 19.60 -4.69
N PRO A 176 -10.69 19.98 -5.80
CA PRO A 176 -12.16 19.98 -5.90
C PRO A 176 -12.79 18.59 -5.81
N HIS A 177 -12.03 17.54 -6.16
CA HIS A 177 -12.46 16.14 -6.06
C HIS A 177 -12.38 15.57 -4.64
N VAL A 178 -11.85 16.33 -3.67
CA VAL A 178 -11.76 15.94 -2.26
C VAL A 178 -12.46 16.99 -1.40
N ALA A 179 -13.47 16.59 -0.64
CA ALA A 179 -14.24 17.48 0.21
C ALA A 179 -14.11 17.12 1.68
N HIS A 180 -14.10 18.15 2.52
CA HIS A 180 -14.39 18.04 3.94
C HIS A 180 -15.58 18.95 4.24
N GLN A 181 -16.60 18.40 4.92
CA GLN A 181 -17.86 19.12 5.22
C GLN A 181 -18.50 19.76 3.97
N GLY A 182 -18.48 19.05 2.85
CA GLY A 182 -19.10 19.48 1.59
C GLY A 182 -18.34 20.55 0.80
N THR A 183 -17.17 20.99 1.26
CA THR A 183 -16.33 21.98 0.56
C THR A 183 -14.94 21.41 0.27
N PRO A 184 -14.25 21.86 -0.80
CA PRO A 184 -12.92 21.35 -1.14
C PRO A 184 -11.95 21.40 0.03
N ILE A 185 -11.15 20.35 0.19
CA ILE A 185 -10.18 20.28 1.28
C ILE A 185 -9.02 21.25 1.06
N GLY A 186 -8.65 21.96 2.12
CA GLY A 186 -7.43 22.74 2.16
C GLY A 186 -7.47 23.91 3.12
N LEU A 187 -6.31 24.54 3.29
CA LEU A 187 -6.11 25.58 4.31
C LEU A 187 -6.62 25.06 5.67
N ALA A 188 -7.56 25.77 6.30
CA ALA A 188 -8.17 25.37 7.56
C ALA A 188 -9.30 24.32 7.43
N ASN A 189 -9.88 24.10 6.23
CA ASN A 189 -10.95 23.13 6.04
C ASN A 189 -10.40 21.72 5.84
N ARG A 190 -10.25 20.97 6.94
CA ARG A 190 -9.77 19.58 6.95
C ARG A 190 -10.16 18.86 8.25
N PRO A 191 -10.13 17.51 8.26
CA PRO A 191 -10.37 16.74 9.47
C PRO A 191 -9.46 17.16 10.63
N ARG A 192 -10.04 17.41 11.80
CA ARG A 192 -9.31 17.69 13.05
C ARG A 192 -9.99 16.95 14.21
N PRO A 193 -9.24 16.53 15.25
CA PRO A 193 -7.77 16.59 15.35
C PRO A 193 -7.08 15.73 14.28
N ALA A 194 -5.93 16.18 13.78
CA ALA A 194 -5.12 15.39 12.86
C ALA A 194 -4.45 14.22 13.60
N LEU A 195 -4.06 13.18 12.85
CA LEU A 195 -3.50 11.95 13.43
C LEU A 195 -2.26 12.22 14.28
N THR A 196 -1.40 13.15 13.85
CA THR A 196 -0.21 13.56 14.61
C THR A 196 -0.57 14.32 15.89
N GLU A 197 -1.63 15.14 15.88
CA GLU A 197 -2.08 15.86 17.08
C GLU A 197 -2.60 14.92 18.16
N LEU A 198 -3.29 13.85 17.75
CA LEU A 198 -3.82 12.82 18.65
C LEU A 198 -2.73 12.09 19.43
N VAL A 199 -1.50 12.04 18.89
CA VAL A 199 -0.35 11.37 19.52
C VAL A 199 0.76 12.34 19.93
N ALA A 200 0.59 13.64 19.71
CA ALA A 200 1.62 14.66 19.97
C ALA A 200 2.03 14.73 21.45
N SER A 201 1.12 14.38 22.36
CA SER A 201 1.40 14.37 23.81
C SER A 201 2.13 13.11 24.29
N GLU A 202 2.19 12.06 23.46
CA GLU A 202 2.80 10.77 23.82
C GLU A 202 4.33 10.77 23.64
N ASP A 203 4.89 11.71 22.87
CA ASP A 203 6.32 11.79 22.62
C ASP A 203 6.86 13.20 22.91
N ARG A 204 7.94 13.27 23.70
CA ARG A 204 8.64 14.52 24.05
C ARG A 204 9.64 14.94 22.98
N LEU A 205 10.00 14.05 22.06
CA LEU A 205 10.88 14.33 20.94
C LEU A 205 10.05 14.74 19.73
N SER A 206 10.61 15.56 18.84
CA SER A 206 9.97 16.08 17.62
C SER A 206 9.68 15.00 16.56
N GLY A 207 9.42 13.75 16.95
CA GLY A 207 9.39 12.58 16.06
C GLY A 207 8.28 12.64 15.01
N TRP A 208 7.23 13.40 15.25
CA TRP A 208 6.11 13.56 14.31
C TRP A 208 6.29 14.69 13.29
N ASP A 209 7.33 15.53 13.43
CA ASP A 209 7.81 16.39 12.33
C ASP A 209 8.42 15.49 11.24
N ASP A 210 8.13 15.77 9.97
CA ASP A 210 8.48 14.87 8.84
C ASP A 210 7.86 13.46 8.97
N SER A 211 6.65 13.41 9.57
CA SER A 211 5.88 12.18 9.58
C SER A 211 5.32 11.85 8.20
N ARG A 212 5.01 10.57 8.01
CA ARG A 212 4.43 10.09 6.76
C ARG A 212 3.29 9.13 7.02
N LEU A 213 2.29 9.21 6.16
CA LEU A 213 1.18 8.26 6.14
C LEU A 213 1.62 6.99 5.40
N GLY A 214 1.30 5.82 5.95
CA GLY A 214 1.36 4.56 5.22
C GLY A 214 0.07 4.32 4.43
N ARG A 215 -0.03 3.16 3.78
CA ARG A 215 -1.27 2.76 3.08
C ARG A 215 -2.32 2.31 4.09
N PRO A 216 -3.50 2.94 4.16
CA PRO A 216 -4.61 2.47 4.98
C PRO A 216 -5.12 1.08 4.56
N ALA A 217 -5.61 0.31 5.51
CA ALA A 217 -6.20 -1.02 5.28
C ALA A 217 -7.66 -1.07 5.76
N VAL A 218 -8.52 -1.71 4.98
CA VAL A 218 -9.95 -1.84 5.29
C VAL A 218 -10.19 -3.01 6.25
N MET A 219 -10.57 -2.73 7.49
CA MET A 219 -11.00 -3.75 8.45
C MET A 219 -12.50 -4.01 8.39
N ALA A 220 -13.28 -3.02 7.96
CA ALA A 220 -14.71 -3.13 7.67
C ALA A 220 -15.17 -1.91 6.87
N ASP A 221 -16.43 -1.85 6.48
CA ASP A 221 -17.02 -0.68 5.80
C ASP A 221 -17.00 0.60 6.66
N ASP A 222 -16.87 0.47 7.96
CA ASP A 222 -16.91 1.56 8.93
C ASP A 222 -15.61 1.68 9.74
N LEU A 223 -14.58 0.87 9.45
CA LEU A 223 -13.36 0.81 10.26
C LEU A 223 -12.11 0.53 9.43
N PHE A 224 -11.08 1.34 9.63
CA PHE A 224 -9.82 1.28 8.90
C PHE A 224 -8.63 1.26 9.84
N VAL A 225 -7.56 0.56 9.45
CA VAL A 225 -6.23 0.79 10.01
C VAL A 225 -5.54 1.87 9.22
N VAL A 226 -5.18 2.96 9.86
CA VAL A 226 -4.43 4.07 9.26
C VAL A 226 -3.02 4.10 9.84
N PRO A 227 -2.03 3.52 9.15
CA PRO A 227 -0.63 3.57 9.57
C PRO A 227 -0.05 4.96 9.37
N PHE A 228 0.72 5.44 10.35
CA PHE A 228 1.59 6.60 10.18
C PHE A 228 2.87 6.45 11.00
N PHE A 229 3.94 7.05 10.49
CA PHE A 229 5.30 6.81 10.94
C PHE A 229 6.03 8.13 11.10
N ALA A 230 6.82 8.22 12.17
CA ALA A 230 7.81 9.27 12.36
C ALA A 230 8.87 9.29 11.25
N LYS A 231 9.70 10.34 11.30
CA LYS A 231 10.80 10.56 10.37
C LYS A 231 11.75 9.37 10.27
N THR A 232 12.20 9.09 9.05
CA THR A 232 13.30 8.15 8.80
C THR A 232 14.64 8.90 8.77
N PHE A 233 15.59 8.47 9.58
CA PHE A 233 16.94 9.03 9.66
C PHE A 233 17.98 8.18 8.90
N ARG A 234 18.92 8.87 8.24
CA ARG A 234 20.05 8.24 7.53
C ARG A 234 20.97 7.41 8.45
N GLY A 235 21.09 7.80 9.73
CA GLY A 235 21.89 7.11 10.74
C GLY A 235 21.22 5.92 11.42
N GLY A 236 19.98 5.59 11.02
CA GLY A 236 19.18 4.53 11.64
C GLY A 236 17.88 5.09 12.22
N SER A 237 16.77 4.37 12.00
CA SER A 237 15.41 4.78 12.41
C SER A 237 14.79 3.81 13.41
N ARG A 238 15.61 2.93 14.01
CA ARG A 238 15.13 1.96 14.97
C ARG A 238 14.59 2.70 16.20
N GLY A 239 13.42 2.28 16.71
CA GLY A 239 12.76 2.90 17.85
C GLY A 239 12.08 4.23 17.53
N GLN A 240 12.03 4.64 16.26
CA GLN A 240 11.23 5.79 15.86
C GLN A 240 9.73 5.52 16.12
N PRO A 241 8.97 6.54 16.55
CA PRO A 241 7.54 6.40 16.80
C PRO A 241 6.76 5.94 15.56
N PHE A 242 5.75 5.10 15.80
CA PHE A 242 4.81 4.68 14.78
C PHE A 242 3.46 4.37 15.42
N THR A 243 2.41 4.52 14.62
CA THR A 243 1.05 4.23 15.07
C THR A 243 0.28 3.54 13.95
N PHE A 244 -0.44 2.49 14.33
CA PHE A 244 -1.47 1.87 13.50
C PHE A 244 -2.84 2.27 14.07
N ALA A 245 -3.35 3.44 13.70
CA ALA A 245 -4.58 3.97 14.27
C ALA A 245 -5.81 3.24 13.72
N LEU A 246 -6.83 3.06 14.57
CA LEU A 246 -8.15 2.61 14.16
C LEU A 246 -9.03 3.83 13.94
N VAL A 247 -9.45 4.05 12.70
CA VAL A 247 -10.20 5.23 12.28
C VAL A 247 -11.53 4.80 11.65
N THR A 248 -12.63 5.42 12.04
CA THR A 248 -13.96 5.13 11.48
C THR A 248 -14.19 5.82 10.14
N ASP A 249 -15.24 5.44 9.42
CA ASP A 249 -15.69 6.16 8.22
C ASP A 249 -16.27 7.56 8.48
N ARG A 250 -16.35 7.96 9.75
CA ARG A 250 -16.65 9.33 10.20
C ARG A 250 -15.41 10.12 10.61
N GLY A 251 -14.23 9.51 10.56
CA GLY A 251 -12.97 10.16 10.93
C GLY A 251 -12.64 10.11 12.42
N GLU A 252 -13.36 9.33 13.21
CA GLU A 252 -13.08 9.17 14.64
C GLU A 252 -11.95 8.15 14.85
N MET A 253 -10.89 8.52 15.58
CA MET A 253 -9.88 7.57 16.03
C MET A 253 -10.38 6.83 17.28
N THR A 254 -10.80 5.58 17.11
CA THR A 254 -11.39 4.74 18.18
C THR A 254 -10.34 3.96 18.97
N GLY A 255 -9.10 3.92 18.50
CA GLY A 255 -8.01 3.21 19.17
C GLY A 255 -6.80 3.02 18.27
N ARG A 256 -5.98 2.00 18.57
CA ARG A 256 -4.81 1.60 17.77
C ARG A 256 -4.54 0.11 17.87
N LEU A 257 -3.73 -0.43 16.96
CA LEU A 257 -3.23 -1.80 17.09
C LEU A 257 -2.14 -1.85 18.18
N HIS A 258 -2.44 -2.50 19.30
CA HIS A 258 -1.58 -2.54 20.48
C HIS A 258 -0.63 -3.76 20.50
N GLY A 259 0.38 -3.75 21.37
CA GLY A 259 1.16 -4.94 21.70
C GLY A 259 2.42 -5.17 20.85
N LEU A 260 2.79 -4.21 19.98
CA LEU A 260 4.10 -4.21 19.34
C LEU A 260 5.13 -3.55 20.25
N HIS A 261 6.27 -4.22 20.42
CA HIS A 261 7.41 -3.61 21.08
C HIS A 261 8.04 -2.54 20.17
N GLU A 262 8.16 -1.31 20.68
CA GLU A 262 8.59 -0.12 19.92
C GLU A 262 9.95 -0.29 19.18
N TRP A 263 10.90 -1.03 19.77
CA TRP A 263 12.22 -1.34 19.20
C TRP A 263 12.32 -2.66 18.43
N ARG A 264 11.82 -3.76 19.02
CA ARG A 264 11.95 -5.11 18.42
C ARG A 264 10.97 -5.26 17.27
N ASP A 265 9.71 -4.94 17.51
CA ASP A 265 8.63 -5.19 16.55
C ASP A 265 8.36 -3.95 15.67
N SER A 266 9.29 -3.00 15.70
CA SER A 266 9.23 -1.74 14.96
C SER A 266 9.12 -1.96 13.44
N PRO A 267 8.21 -1.29 12.75
CA PRO A 267 8.17 -1.19 11.28
C PRO A 267 9.48 -0.68 10.67
N PHE A 268 10.22 0.15 11.41
CA PHE A 268 11.53 0.67 10.97
C PHE A 268 12.61 -0.41 10.95
N THR A 269 12.44 -1.51 11.69
CA THR A 269 13.39 -2.62 11.63
C THR A 269 13.11 -3.48 10.40
N GLY A 270 13.92 -3.29 9.37
CA GLY A 270 13.73 -3.95 8.07
C GLY A 270 12.83 -3.19 7.10
N PHE A 271 12.42 -1.96 7.46
CA PHE A 271 11.59 -1.08 6.61
C PHE A 271 10.27 -1.74 6.16
N CYS A 272 9.63 -2.49 7.07
CA CYS A 272 8.36 -3.16 6.85
C CYS A 272 7.23 -2.24 7.33
N PHE A 273 6.61 -1.46 6.44
CA PHE A 273 5.57 -0.49 6.83
C PHE A 273 4.15 -0.94 6.44
N ASN A 274 4.02 -2.10 5.81
CA ASN A 274 2.74 -2.58 5.33
C ASN A 274 1.89 -3.12 6.48
N VAL A 275 0.64 -2.71 6.48
CA VAL A 275 -0.45 -3.35 7.23
C VAL A 275 -1.50 -3.77 6.20
N THR A 276 -2.17 -4.89 6.44
CA THR A 276 -3.34 -5.28 5.66
C THR A 276 -4.43 -5.77 6.59
N ALA A 277 -5.63 -5.97 6.08
CA ALA A 277 -6.77 -6.37 6.87
C ALA A 277 -7.71 -7.28 6.09
N ASP A 278 -8.26 -8.27 6.79
CA ASP A 278 -9.40 -9.05 6.34
C ASP A 278 -10.68 -8.32 6.77
N ALA A 279 -11.28 -7.62 5.81
CA ALA A 279 -12.48 -6.83 6.04
C ALA A 279 -13.71 -7.67 6.44
N ARG A 280 -13.72 -8.97 6.10
CA ARG A 280 -14.83 -9.87 6.40
C ARG A 280 -14.87 -10.23 7.89
N ARG A 281 -13.70 -10.42 8.49
CA ARG A 281 -13.55 -10.83 9.89
C ARG A 281 -13.17 -9.67 10.81
N GLY A 282 -12.79 -8.53 10.25
CA GLY A 282 -12.25 -7.42 11.04
C GLY A 282 -10.90 -7.75 11.66
N HIS A 283 -10.05 -8.48 10.93
CA HIS A 283 -8.70 -8.79 11.39
C HIS A 283 -7.67 -7.90 10.68
N ALA A 284 -6.66 -7.44 11.41
CA ALA A 284 -5.52 -6.74 10.83
C ALA A 284 -4.25 -7.57 10.96
N PHE A 285 -3.31 -7.39 10.02
CA PHE A 285 -2.06 -8.14 9.94
C PHE A 285 -0.88 -7.23 9.64
N HIS A 286 0.24 -7.56 10.27
CA HIS A 286 1.53 -6.92 10.03
C HIS A 286 2.61 -7.99 10.01
N LEU A 287 3.53 -7.93 9.05
CA LEU A 287 4.70 -8.79 8.98
C LEU A 287 5.94 -7.91 9.00
N ASN A 288 6.85 -8.21 9.91
CA ASN A 288 8.20 -7.65 9.90
C ASN A 288 9.24 -8.77 10.05
N ARG A 289 10.50 -8.36 10.22
CA ARG A 289 11.62 -9.29 10.37
C ARG A 289 11.45 -10.29 11.52
N TYR A 290 10.74 -9.93 12.58
CA TYR A 290 10.65 -10.70 13.83
C TYR A 290 9.33 -11.42 14.03
N GLY A 291 8.29 -11.10 13.25
CA GLY A 291 7.04 -11.80 13.42
C GLY A 291 5.95 -11.45 12.42
N LEU A 292 4.98 -12.36 12.33
CA LEU A 292 3.64 -12.08 11.83
C LEU A 292 2.74 -11.81 13.04
N TYR A 293 2.08 -10.65 13.01
CA TYR A 293 1.21 -10.17 14.08
C TYR A 293 -0.21 -10.07 13.55
N ALA A 294 -1.19 -10.47 14.36
CA ALA A 294 -2.60 -10.41 14.01
C ALA A 294 -3.43 -9.80 15.14
N TRP A 295 -4.32 -8.89 14.77
CA TRP A 295 -5.22 -8.19 15.68
C TRP A 295 -6.67 -8.47 15.35
N ASN A 296 -7.51 -8.44 16.37
CA ASN A 296 -8.96 -8.41 16.17
C ASN A 296 -9.46 -6.99 15.87
N ARG A 297 -10.78 -6.87 15.68
CA ARG A 297 -11.46 -5.61 15.37
C ARG A 297 -11.20 -4.49 16.38
N ALA A 298 -11.00 -4.85 17.65
CA ALA A 298 -10.74 -3.89 18.74
C ALA A 298 -9.27 -3.45 18.83
N GLY A 299 -8.39 -3.90 17.92
CA GLY A 299 -6.97 -3.57 17.96
C GLY A 299 -6.18 -4.33 19.04
N MET A 300 -6.75 -5.40 19.60
CA MET A 300 -6.05 -6.26 20.55
C MET A 300 -5.23 -7.31 19.79
N LEU A 301 -3.95 -7.44 20.14
CA LEU A 301 -3.08 -8.46 19.58
C LEU A 301 -3.57 -9.84 20.03
N ARG A 302 -3.85 -10.72 19.06
CA ARG A 302 -4.37 -12.08 19.30
C ARG A 302 -3.38 -13.17 18.93
N ALA A 303 -2.49 -12.90 17.98
CA ALA A 303 -1.43 -13.83 17.61
C ALA A 303 -0.14 -13.09 17.28
N ARG A 304 0.97 -13.68 17.72
CA ARG A 304 2.34 -13.29 17.36
C ARG A 304 3.11 -14.56 17.00
N LEU A 305 3.47 -14.70 15.73
CA LEU A 305 4.27 -15.82 15.24
C LEU A 305 5.72 -15.36 15.10
N ASP A 306 6.59 -15.78 16.02
CA ASP A 306 7.98 -15.35 16.09
C ASP A 306 8.83 -16.02 14.99
N THR A 307 9.48 -15.22 14.13
CA THR A 307 10.33 -15.72 13.04
C THR A 307 11.69 -16.26 13.51
N GLU A 308 12.04 -16.09 14.79
CA GLU A 308 13.18 -16.78 15.39
C GLU A 308 12.88 -18.26 15.62
N SER A 309 11.60 -18.62 15.75
CA SER A 309 11.19 -20.02 15.81
C SER A 309 11.49 -20.74 14.50
N LYS A 310 11.91 -22.01 14.59
CA LYS A 310 12.20 -22.84 13.41
C LYS A 310 10.98 -22.94 12.47
N THR A 311 9.78 -23.00 13.03
CA THR A 311 8.52 -23.12 12.29
C THR A 311 8.25 -21.89 11.42
N PHE A 312 8.42 -20.68 11.96
CA PHE A 312 8.03 -19.44 11.28
C PHE A 312 9.20 -18.65 10.67
N LYS A 313 10.45 -19.08 10.86
CA LYS A 313 11.64 -18.52 10.19
C LYS A 313 11.49 -18.29 8.67
N PRO A 314 10.81 -19.17 7.90
CA PRO A 314 10.60 -18.93 6.48
C PRO A 314 9.88 -17.61 6.15
N LEU A 315 9.04 -17.08 7.06
CA LEU A 315 8.33 -15.81 6.85
C LEU A 315 9.27 -14.61 6.65
N THR A 316 10.53 -14.69 7.09
CA THR A 316 11.54 -13.64 6.83
C THR A 316 11.87 -13.45 5.35
N HIS A 317 11.48 -14.40 4.50
CA HIS A 317 11.65 -14.33 3.05
C HIS A 317 10.43 -13.78 2.31
N PHE A 318 9.39 -13.36 3.05
CA PHE A 318 8.16 -12.84 2.48
C PHE A 318 7.94 -11.38 2.86
N THR A 319 7.20 -10.69 2.00
CA THR A 319 6.62 -9.37 2.28
C THR A 319 5.10 -9.51 2.34
N LEU A 320 4.49 -8.88 3.33
CA LEU A 320 3.04 -8.78 3.44
C LEU A 320 2.50 -7.87 2.33
N HIS A 321 1.50 -8.35 1.60
CA HIS A 321 0.92 -7.61 0.48
C HIS A 321 -0.53 -7.20 0.73
N SER A 322 -1.47 -8.14 0.78
CA SER A 322 -2.90 -7.85 0.90
C SER A 322 -3.69 -9.03 1.47
N CYS A 323 -4.96 -8.82 1.81
CA CYS A 323 -5.94 -9.90 1.96
C CYS A 323 -6.78 -10.04 0.68
N SER A 324 -7.10 -11.27 0.30
CA SER A 324 -8.07 -11.52 -0.78
C SER A 324 -9.50 -11.19 -0.31
N PRO A 325 -10.46 -11.01 -1.24
CA PRO A 325 -11.88 -10.86 -0.88
C PRO A 325 -12.46 -12.04 -0.10
N THR A 326 -11.86 -13.23 -0.22
CA THR A 326 -12.24 -14.44 0.54
C THR A 326 -11.63 -14.49 1.94
N GLY A 327 -10.76 -13.53 2.28
CA GLY A 327 -10.06 -13.45 3.56
C GLY A 327 -8.78 -14.29 3.64
N GLU A 328 -8.14 -14.60 2.51
CA GLU A 328 -6.81 -15.22 2.51
C GLU A 328 -5.74 -14.13 2.64
N LEU A 329 -4.79 -14.32 3.54
CA LEU A 329 -3.63 -13.45 3.68
C LEU A 329 -2.61 -13.79 2.58
N LEU A 330 -2.21 -12.78 1.79
CA LEU A 330 -1.30 -12.92 0.65
C LEU A 330 0.07 -12.35 0.99
N LEU A 331 1.08 -13.21 0.94
CA LEU A 331 2.48 -12.90 1.17
C LEU A 331 3.27 -13.17 -0.11
N ILE A 332 4.19 -12.28 -0.48
CA ILE A 332 5.00 -12.45 -1.69
C ILE A 332 6.44 -12.79 -1.29
N HIS A 333 6.99 -13.85 -1.86
CA HIS A 333 8.37 -14.24 -1.59
C HIS A 333 9.35 -13.27 -2.28
N ASN A 334 10.23 -12.64 -1.49
CA ASN A 334 11.09 -11.52 -1.89
C ASN A 334 12.03 -11.83 -3.07
N LYS A 335 12.43 -13.11 -3.22
CA LYS A 335 13.32 -13.56 -4.30
C LYS A 335 12.70 -14.49 -5.33
N GLN A 336 11.61 -15.17 -4.98
CA GLN A 336 11.05 -16.25 -5.80
C GLN A 336 9.84 -15.75 -6.57
N HIS A 337 9.31 -14.57 -6.25
CA HIS A 337 8.14 -13.98 -6.91
C HIS A 337 6.92 -14.92 -6.92
N LEU A 338 6.83 -15.79 -5.91
CA LEU A 338 5.68 -16.67 -5.66
C LEU A 338 4.84 -16.11 -4.52
N ILE A 339 3.54 -16.39 -4.58
CA ILE A 339 2.57 -15.99 -3.57
C ILE A 339 2.35 -17.15 -2.59
N LEU A 340 2.52 -16.87 -1.32
CA LEU A 340 2.02 -17.70 -0.22
C LEU A 340 0.61 -17.21 0.14
N ARG A 341 -0.35 -18.13 0.13
CA ARG A 341 -1.74 -17.90 0.52
C ARG A 341 -1.97 -18.57 1.86
N ILE A 342 -2.47 -17.83 2.84
CA ILE A 342 -2.82 -18.36 4.16
C ILE A 342 -4.31 -18.16 4.38
N SER A 343 -5.04 -19.24 4.59
CA SER A 343 -6.43 -19.16 5.02
C SER A 343 -6.48 -18.64 6.45
N VAL A 344 -7.00 -17.42 6.62
CA VAL A 344 -7.13 -16.79 7.94
C VAL A 344 -8.30 -17.44 8.69
N PRO A 345 -8.08 -17.97 9.90
CA PRO A 345 -9.15 -18.52 10.73
C PRO A 345 -10.02 -17.41 11.34
N ASP A 346 -11.26 -17.77 11.71
CA ASP A 346 -12.14 -16.87 12.47
C ASP A 346 -11.59 -16.61 13.88
N ASP A 347 -11.04 -17.65 14.55
CA ASP A 347 -10.28 -17.47 15.78
C ASP A 347 -8.78 -17.37 15.47
N LEU A 348 -8.20 -16.21 15.74
CA LEU A 348 -6.77 -15.94 15.55
C LEU A 348 -5.87 -16.81 16.43
N THR A 349 -6.38 -17.50 17.46
CA THR A 349 -5.57 -18.50 18.21
C THR A 349 -5.12 -19.66 17.32
N GLU A 350 -5.86 -19.97 16.27
CA GLU A 350 -5.55 -21.05 15.31
C GLU A 350 -4.58 -20.61 14.20
N LEU A 351 -4.23 -19.32 14.13
CA LEU A 351 -3.41 -18.75 13.04
C LEU A 351 -2.04 -19.44 12.92
N ALA A 352 -1.45 -19.86 14.04
CA ALA A 352 -0.17 -20.56 14.04
C ALA A 352 -0.21 -21.84 13.20
N ALA A 353 -1.27 -22.64 13.37
CA ALA A 353 -1.45 -23.90 12.67
C ALA A 353 -1.71 -23.68 11.17
N THR A 354 -2.53 -22.69 10.81
CA THR A 354 -2.83 -22.39 9.41
C THR A 354 -1.60 -21.86 8.67
N VAL A 355 -0.78 -21.03 9.32
CA VAL A 355 0.48 -20.52 8.75
C VAL A 355 1.51 -21.64 8.57
N GLU A 356 1.66 -22.54 9.55
CA GLU A 356 2.57 -23.68 9.43
C GLU A 356 2.20 -24.57 8.23
N GLU A 357 0.91 -24.92 8.10
CA GLU A 357 0.45 -25.75 6.99
C GLU A 357 0.59 -25.04 5.64
N ALA A 358 0.29 -23.73 5.58
CA ALA A 358 0.50 -22.94 4.37
C ALA A 358 1.98 -22.92 3.95
N LEU A 359 2.92 -22.75 4.88
CA LEU A 359 4.36 -22.80 4.60
C LEU A 359 4.82 -24.19 4.10
N ARG A 360 4.29 -25.25 4.70
CA ARG A 360 4.56 -26.64 4.30
C ARG A 360 4.05 -26.92 2.89
N THR A 361 2.81 -26.52 2.62
CA THR A 361 2.18 -26.64 1.30
C THR A 361 2.92 -25.82 0.25
N TYR A 362 3.28 -24.57 0.55
CA TYR A 362 4.10 -23.72 -0.31
C TYR A 362 5.43 -24.40 -0.69
N ALA A 363 6.15 -24.97 0.29
CA ALA A 363 7.42 -25.66 0.02
C ALA A 363 7.25 -26.86 -0.93
N ARG A 364 6.17 -27.64 -0.75
CA ARG A 364 5.81 -28.75 -1.64
C ARG A 364 5.46 -28.27 -3.04
N GLN A 365 4.57 -27.29 -3.16
CA GLN A 365 4.11 -26.74 -4.44
C GLN A 365 5.26 -26.10 -5.21
N ARG A 366 6.10 -25.30 -4.56
CA ARG A 366 7.32 -24.75 -5.16
C ARG A 366 8.23 -25.85 -5.70
N THR A 367 8.40 -26.95 -4.95
CA THR A 367 9.25 -28.07 -5.38
C THR A 367 8.66 -28.77 -6.60
N ALA A 368 7.34 -28.95 -6.66
CA ALA A 368 6.66 -29.47 -7.84
C ALA A 368 6.81 -28.52 -9.04
N LEU A 369 6.59 -27.22 -8.84
CA LEU A 369 6.70 -26.20 -9.88
C LEU A 369 8.11 -26.15 -10.46
N LYS A 370 9.17 -26.19 -9.62
CA LYS A 370 10.57 -26.26 -10.10
C LYS A 370 10.86 -27.48 -10.98
N LYS A 371 10.16 -28.61 -10.77
CA LYS A 371 10.32 -29.82 -11.60
C LYS A 371 9.61 -29.70 -12.93
N GLN A 372 8.48 -29.00 -12.96
CA GLN A 372 7.66 -28.79 -14.17
C GLN A 372 8.24 -27.67 -15.05
N ALA A 373 8.59 -26.55 -14.43
CA ALA A 373 9.11 -25.35 -15.07
C ALA A 373 10.26 -24.78 -14.23
N PRO A 374 11.52 -25.17 -14.50
CA PRO A 374 12.66 -24.66 -13.77
C PRO A 374 12.79 -23.14 -13.98
N PRO A 375 12.87 -22.33 -12.91
CA PRO A 375 12.94 -20.89 -13.05
C PRO A 375 14.32 -20.45 -13.57
N VAL A 376 14.34 -19.37 -14.36
CA VAL A 376 15.57 -18.75 -14.86
C VAL A 376 15.89 -17.54 -13.98
N ASN A 377 16.99 -17.58 -13.22
CA ASN A 377 17.33 -16.54 -12.23
C ASN A 377 16.19 -16.23 -11.26
N TRP A 378 15.42 -17.25 -10.85
CA TRP A 378 14.20 -17.13 -10.04
C TRP A 378 13.01 -16.40 -10.69
N HIS A 379 13.08 -16.12 -11.99
CA HIS A 379 11.93 -15.73 -12.78
C HIS A 379 11.25 -16.97 -13.38
N TRP A 380 9.95 -17.08 -13.16
CA TRP A 380 9.12 -18.13 -13.72
C TRP A 380 8.69 -17.73 -15.13
N THR A 381 8.88 -18.63 -16.09
CA THR A 381 8.53 -18.41 -17.49
C THR A 381 7.21 -19.08 -17.79
N GLN A 382 6.29 -18.33 -18.39
CA GLN A 382 5.00 -18.82 -18.87
C GLN A 382 4.66 -18.11 -20.18
N THR A 383 3.80 -18.71 -20.99
CA THR A 383 3.25 -18.06 -22.19
C THR A 383 1.90 -17.46 -21.85
N ALA A 384 1.72 -16.18 -22.17
CA ALA A 384 0.47 -15.45 -21.96
C ALA A 384 0.25 -14.47 -23.11
N ILE A 385 -1.00 -14.03 -23.32
CA ILE A 385 -1.28 -12.89 -24.18
C ILE A 385 -0.63 -11.66 -23.54
N LEU A 386 0.26 -10.97 -24.28
CA LEU A 386 0.97 -9.79 -23.79
C LEU A 386 0.42 -8.52 -24.45
N HIS A 387 -0.19 -7.67 -23.63
CA HIS A 387 -0.62 -6.33 -24.01
C HIS A 387 0.45 -5.30 -23.64
N ARG A 388 0.65 -4.30 -24.50
CA ARG A 388 1.51 -3.14 -24.21
C ARG A 388 0.61 -1.95 -23.91
N LEU A 389 0.80 -1.32 -22.75
CA LEU A 389 0.00 -0.20 -22.28
C LEU A 389 0.76 1.13 -22.31
#